data_AF-A0A286GHM7-F1
#
_entry.id   AF-A0A286GHM7-F1
#
_cell.length_a   1.000
_cell.length_b   1.000
_cell.length_c   1.000
_cell.angle_alpha   90.00
_cell.angle_beta   90.00
_cell.angle_gamma   90.00
#
_symmetry.space_group_name_H-M   'P 1'
#
loop_
_entity.id
_entity.type
_entity.pdbx_description
1 polymer ?
#
loop_
_entity_poly.entity_id
_entity_poly.type
_entity_poly.pdbx_seq_one_letter_code
_entity_poly.pdbx_strand_id
1 'polypeptide(L)'
;MSEEEPPLSRYNFDFAGGIQNSYLFVTQKQIIYEILFKPTPYLFGEGFVLSDEIVELVIKVADNPTDRRPSLDVLIAPTVAAIIKDFYEKSSLTITIFICDTADRRHEARWRKFNRWYEHFAASDYIRIDDSLRDKKEEVLYHWALIAKNNNPYLREVGLAFLDLMADLRIGK
;
A
#
# COMPACT_ATOMS: atom_id res chain seq x y z
N MET A 1 -41.56 -12.80 0.65
CA MET A 1 -40.57 -12.20 1.57
C MET A 1 -39.27 -12.15 0.81
N SER A 2 -38.91 -11.00 0.27
CA SER A 2 -37.62 -10.76 -0.35
C SER A 2 -36.60 -10.60 0.78
N GLU A 3 -35.70 -11.56 0.93
CA GLU A 3 -34.47 -11.37 1.72
C GLU A 3 -33.67 -10.27 1.00
N GLU A 4 -33.66 -9.06 1.56
CA GLU A 4 -32.69 -8.05 1.13
C GLU A 4 -31.30 -8.59 1.49
N GLU A 5 -30.51 -8.90 0.46
CA GLU A 5 -29.09 -9.17 0.67
C GLU A 5 -28.47 -7.99 1.44
N PRO A 6 -27.68 -8.26 2.50
CA PRO A 6 -27.06 -7.20 3.25
C PRO A 6 -26.21 -6.33 2.32
N PRO A 7 -26.17 -5.00 2.54
CA PRO A 7 -25.40 -4.11 1.68
C PRO A 7 -23.93 -4.56 1.61
N LEU A 8 -23.39 -4.62 0.40
CA LEU A 8 -22.01 -5.02 0.14
C LEU A 8 -21.06 -4.16 1.00
N SER A 9 -20.23 -4.80 1.84
CA SER A 9 -19.26 -4.11 2.69
C SER A 9 -17.90 -3.89 2.02
N ARG A 10 -17.61 -4.68 0.97
CA ARG A 10 -16.42 -4.61 0.10
C ARG A 10 -16.66 -5.38 -1.20
N TYR A 11 -15.81 -5.19 -2.20
CA TYR A 11 -15.77 -6.04 -3.40
C TYR A 11 -15.10 -7.38 -3.11
N ASN A 12 -15.46 -8.38 -3.93
CA ASN A 12 -14.69 -9.61 -4.04
C ASN A 12 -13.39 -9.33 -4.80
N PHE A 13 -12.34 -10.05 -4.44
CA PHE A 13 -11.03 -9.93 -5.05
C PHE A 13 -10.42 -11.32 -5.22
N ASP A 14 -9.53 -11.45 -6.20
CA ASP A 14 -8.83 -12.68 -6.53
C ASP A 14 -7.32 -12.48 -6.41
N PHE A 15 -6.61 -13.47 -5.86
CA PHE A 15 -5.15 -13.51 -5.89
C PHE A 15 -4.69 -14.11 -7.22
N ALA A 16 -4.21 -13.27 -8.13
CA ALA A 16 -3.67 -13.67 -9.41
C ALA A 16 -2.22 -14.20 -9.31
N GLY A 17 -1.53 -13.90 -8.20
CA GLY A 17 -0.18 -14.41 -7.92
C GLY A 17 0.90 -13.71 -8.74
N GLY A 18 1.90 -14.50 -9.18
CA GLY A 18 3.06 -14.01 -9.91
C GLY A 18 4.12 -13.35 -9.02
N ILE A 19 5.21 -12.88 -9.64
CA ILE A 19 6.39 -12.33 -8.95
C ILE A 19 6.05 -11.09 -8.11
N GLN A 20 5.01 -10.34 -8.48
CA GLN A 20 4.60 -9.11 -7.80
C GLN A 20 3.41 -9.29 -6.85
N ASN A 21 3.01 -10.54 -6.57
CA ASN A 21 1.87 -10.87 -5.70
C ASN A 21 0.61 -10.07 -6.05
N SER A 22 0.11 -10.25 -7.28
CA SER A 22 -1.00 -9.46 -7.82
C SER A 22 -2.35 -9.91 -7.26
N TYR A 23 -3.15 -8.93 -6.87
CA TYR A 23 -4.56 -9.06 -6.51
C TYR A 23 -5.41 -8.20 -7.44
N LEU A 24 -6.56 -8.73 -7.87
CA LEU A 24 -7.48 -8.05 -8.77
C LEU A 24 -8.86 -7.94 -8.13
N PHE A 25 -9.53 -6.80 -8.32
CA PHE A 25 -10.96 -6.69 -8.05
C PHE A 25 -11.65 -5.79 -9.07
N VAL A 26 -12.93 -6.07 -9.28
CA VAL A 26 -13.76 -5.33 -10.23
C VAL A 26 -14.84 -4.57 -9.48
N THR A 27 -14.91 -3.26 -9.70
CA THR A 27 -15.94 -2.42 -9.10
C THR A 27 -17.30 -2.61 -9.78
N GLN A 28 -18.39 -2.12 -9.17
CA GLN A 28 -19.71 -2.07 -9.82
C GLN A 28 -19.70 -1.34 -11.18
N LYS A 29 -18.78 -0.38 -11.34
CA LYS A 29 -18.60 0.38 -12.58
C LYS A 29 -17.69 -0.31 -13.61
N GLN A 30 -17.38 -1.58 -13.41
CA GLN A 30 -16.49 -2.37 -14.28
C GLN A 30 -15.07 -1.82 -14.38
N ILE A 31 -14.66 -0.95 -13.44
CA ILE A 31 -13.27 -0.52 -13.32
C ILE A 31 -12.50 -1.64 -12.64
N ILE A 32 -11.40 -2.06 -13.26
CA ILE A 32 -10.52 -3.12 -12.77
C ILE A 32 -9.36 -2.47 -12.02
N TYR A 33 -9.23 -2.84 -10.76
CA TYR A 33 -8.09 -2.46 -9.92
C TYR A 33 -7.13 -3.62 -9.77
N GLU A 34 -5.84 -3.29 -9.80
CA GLU A 34 -4.75 -4.22 -9.50
C GLU A 34 -3.96 -3.71 -8.30
N ILE A 35 -3.83 -4.54 -7.28
CA ILE A 35 -3.05 -4.28 -6.07
C ILE A 35 -1.84 -5.22 -6.10
N LEU A 36 -0.64 -4.67 -5.98
CA LEU A 36 0.62 -5.40 -6.09
C LEU A 36 1.42 -5.25 -4.80
N PHE A 37 2.06 -6.33 -4.39
CA PHE A 37 3.11 -6.35 -3.36
C PHE A 37 4.41 -6.78 -4.02
N LYS A 38 5.08 -5.80 -4.65
CA LYS A 38 6.29 -6.04 -5.44
C LYS A 38 7.47 -6.30 -4.50
N PRO A 39 8.18 -7.43 -4.58
CA PRO A 39 9.39 -7.64 -3.81
C PRO A 39 10.43 -6.54 -4.09
N THR A 40 10.93 -5.92 -3.03
CA THR A 40 11.90 -4.81 -3.08
C THR A 40 13.03 -5.06 -2.07
N PRO A 41 13.78 -6.17 -2.19
CA PRO A 41 14.72 -6.60 -1.16
C PRO A 41 15.92 -5.69 -0.98
N TYR A 42 16.21 -4.87 -1.98
CA TYR A 42 17.32 -3.94 -1.98
C TYR A 42 17.08 -2.68 -1.15
N LEU A 43 15.84 -2.42 -0.70
CA LEU A 43 15.47 -1.10 -0.19
C LEU A 43 16.23 -0.70 1.09
N PHE A 44 16.50 -1.65 1.99
CA PHE A 44 17.28 -1.43 3.21
C PHE A 44 18.74 -1.89 3.09
N GLY A 45 19.21 -2.13 1.86
CA GLY A 45 20.57 -2.58 1.58
C GLY A 45 20.77 -4.10 1.67
N GLU A 46 21.84 -4.59 1.03
CA GLU A 46 22.13 -6.01 0.80
C GLU A 46 22.38 -6.85 2.07
N GLY A 47 22.51 -6.21 3.24
CA GLY A 47 22.76 -6.88 4.53
C GLY A 47 21.55 -6.94 5.46
N PHE A 48 20.39 -6.43 5.06
CA PHE A 48 19.23 -6.40 5.94
C PHE A 48 18.61 -7.79 6.10
N VAL A 49 18.42 -8.21 7.36
CA VAL A 49 18.01 -9.58 7.73
C VAL A 49 16.64 -10.00 7.19
N LEU A 50 15.74 -9.04 6.92
CA LEU A 50 14.42 -9.29 6.34
C LEU A 50 14.29 -8.72 4.92
N SER A 51 15.38 -8.62 4.16
CA SER A 51 15.37 -8.08 2.79
C SER A 51 14.28 -8.73 1.93
N ASP A 52 14.20 -10.06 1.90
CA ASP A 52 13.19 -10.78 1.11
C ASP A 52 11.73 -10.57 1.55
N GLU A 53 11.51 -10.03 2.74
CA GLU A 53 10.17 -9.73 3.27
C GLU A 53 9.71 -8.29 2.94
N ILE A 54 10.57 -7.49 2.31
CA ILE A 54 10.26 -6.12 1.92
C ILE A 54 9.49 -6.11 0.61
N VAL A 55 8.29 -5.52 0.64
CA VAL A 55 7.46 -5.31 -0.53
C VAL A 55 7.05 -3.85 -0.69
N GLU A 56 6.97 -3.40 -1.93
CA GLU A 56 6.33 -2.14 -2.30
C GLU A 56 4.85 -2.39 -2.62
N LEU A 57 3.96 -1.68 -1.91
CA LEU A 57 2.53 -1.66 -2.21
C LEU A 57 2.26 -0.71 -3.38
N VAL A 58 1.72 -1.26 -4.47
CA VAL A 58 1.31 -0.47 -5.64
C VAL A 58 -0.16 -0.68 -5.93
N ILE A 59 -0.87 0.41 -6.15
CA ILE A 59 -2.33 0.42 -6.38
C ILE A 59 -2.59 1.05 -7.75
N LYS A 60 -3.07 0.23 -8.69
CA LYS A 60 -3.25 0.61 -10.09
C LYS A 60 -4.70 0.45 -10.51
N VAL A 61 -5.11 1.29 -11.45
CA VAL A 61 -6.30 1.05 -12.27
C VAL A 61 -5.78 0.31 -13.51
N ALA A 62 -6.06 -1.00 -13.60
CA ALA A 62 -5.62 -1.84 -14.70
C ALA A 62 -6.46 -1.62 -15.95
N ASP A 63 -7.77 -1.39 -15.78
CA ASP A 63 -8.68 -1.02 -16.84
C ASP A 63 -9.79 -0.09 -16.32
N ASN A 64 -10.23 0.84 -17.16
CA ASN A 64 -11.30 1.77 -16.86
C ASN A 64 -12.17 2.01 -18.11
N PRO A 65 -13.24 1.22 -18.29
CA PRO A 65 -14.08 1.30 -19.48
C PRO A 65 -14.93 2.57 -19.54
N THR A 66 -14.97 3.36 -18.46
CA THR A 66 -15.79 4.58 -18.41
C THR A 66 -15.15 5.78 -19.10
N ASP A 67 -13.84 5.69 -19.39
CA ASP A 67 -12.98 6.76 -19.92
C ASP A 67 -13.08 8.09 -19.13
N ARG A 68 -13.65 8.01 -17.92
CA ARG A 68 -13.85 9.09 -16.97
C ARG A 68 -13.04 8.80 -15.74
N ARG A 69 -12.70 9.85 -14.98
CA ARG A 69 -12.04 9.68 -13.69
C ARG A 69 -12.93 8.82 -12.78
N PRO A 70 -12.39 7.78 -12.12
CA PRO A 70 -13.14 7.03 -11.13
C PRO A 70 -13.71 7.99 -10.09
N SER A 71 -15.03 7.99 -9.92
CA SER A 71 -15.70 8.75 -8.87
C SER A 71 -15.33 8.19 -7.49
N LEU A 72 -15.68 8.91 -6.43
CA LEU A 72 -15.60 8.33 -5.09
C LEU A 72 -16.43 7.04 -5.05
N ASP A 73 -15.78 5.95 -4.67
CA ASP A 73 -16.37 4.66 -4.42
C ASP A 73 -15.98 4.25 -3.00
N VAL A 74 -16.98 4.07 -2.15
CA VAL A 74 -16.79 3.81 -0.73
C VAL A 74 -16.34 2.38 -0.46
N LEU A 75 -16.52 1.45 -1.41
CA LEU A 75 -16.17 0.04 -1.27
C LEU A 75 -14.72 -0.25 -1.66
N ILE A 76 -14.06 0.62 -2.44
CA ILE A 76 -12.64 0.46 -2.78
C ILE A 76 -11.78 0.39 -1.52
N ALA A 77 -12.03 1.28 -0.56
CA ALA A 77 -11.23 1.38 0.66
C ALA A 77 -11.25 0.11 1.53
N PRO A 78 -12.41 -0.42 1.92
CA PRO A 78 -12.48 -1.68 2.66
C PRO A 78 -12.01 -2.88 1.81
N THR A 79 -12.11 -2.83 0.47
CA THR A 79 -11.56 -3.89 -0.40
C THR A 79 -10.03 -3.92 -0.34
N VAL A 80 -9.38 -2.77 -0.50
CA VAL A 80 -7.90 -2.67 -0.40
C VAL A 80 -7.43 -3.08 0.99
N ALA A 81 -8.12 -2.64 2.05
CA ALA A 81 -7.80 -3.06 3.42
C ALA A 81 -7.90 -4.58 3.60
N ALA A 82 -8.92 -5.22 3.02
CA ALA A 82 -9.07 -6.68 3.06
C ALA A 82 -7.98 -7.41 2.28
N ILE A 83 -7.56 -6.89 1.11
CA ILE A 83 -6.43 -7.43 0.33
C ILE A 83 -5.12 -7.34 1.12
N ILE A 84 -4.84 -6.20 1.74
CA ILE A 84 -3.67 -6.03 2.58
C ILE A 84 -3.73 -7.05 3.74
N LYS A 85 -4.88 -7.21 4.39
CA LYS A 85 -5.03 -8.19 5.48
C LYS A 85 -4.70 -9.61 5.00
N ASP A 86 -5.30 -10.04 3.90
CA ASP A 86 -5.07 -11.35 3.28
C ASP A 86 -3.58 -11.57 2.97
N PHE A 87 -2.90 -10.57 2.41
CA PHE A 87 -1.48 -10.65 2.14
C PHE A 87 -0.64 -10.83 3.41
N TYR A 88 -0.96 -10.09 4.46
CA TYR A 88 -0.28 -10.16 5.75
C TYR A 88 -0.60 -11.44 6.54
N GLU A 89 -1.67 -12.17 6.23
CA GLU A 89 -1.94 -13.49 6.84
C GLU A 89 -0.89 -14.54 6.45
N LYS A 90 -0.16 -14.33 5.35
CA LYS A 90 0.90 -15.23 4.86
C LYS A 90 2.19 -15.19 5.69
N SER A 91 2.54 -14.02 6.23
CA SER A 91 3.77 -13.83 7.02
C SER A 91 3.61 -12.65 7.98
N SER A 92 4.03 -12.82 9.24
CA SER A 92 4.17 -11.69 10.17
C SER A 92 5.46 -10.90 9.98
N LEU A 93 6.38 -11.40 9.13
CA LEU A 93 7.66 -10.75 8.84
C LEU A 93 7.55 -9.71 7.71
N THR A 94 6.48 -9.76 6.91
CA THR A 94 6.21 -8.82 5.83
C THR A 94 6.40 -7.36 6.26
N ILE A 95 7.18 -6.63 5.47
CA ILE A 95 7.39 -5.19 5.60
C ILE A 95 6.86 -4.54 4.33
N THR A 96 5.81 -3.72 4.45
CA THR A 96 5.26 -2.99 3.29
C THR A 96 5.73 -1.56 3.29
N ILE A 97 6.13 -1.10 2.11
CA ILE A 97 6.48 0.29 1.83
C ILE A 97 5.49 0.82 0.81
N PHE A 98 4.88 1.96 1.13
CA PHE A 98 4.05 2.70 0.21
C PHE A 98 4.71 4.03 -0.11
N ILE A 99 4.83 4.34 -1.40
CA ILE A 99 5.43 5.57 -1.91
C ILE A 99 4.42 6.26 -2.80
N CYS A 100 4.17 7.56 -2.58
CA CYS A 100 3.43 8.38 -3.55
C CYS A 100 4.10 9.73 -3.79
N ASP A 101 4.27 10.09 -5.07
CA ASP A 101 4.84 11.36 -5.50
C ASP A 101 3.80 12.50 -5.60
N THR A 102 4.28 13.74 -5.71
CA THR A 102 3.49 14.95 -5.99
C THR A 102 3.51 15.46 -7.42
N ALA A 103 4.08 14.70 -8.37
CA ALA A 103 4.33 15.18 -9.73
C ALA A 103 3.07 15.67 -10.46
N ASP A 104 1.89 15.20 -10.05
CA ASP A 104 0.61 15.52 -10.69
C ASP A 104 -0.31 16.49 -9.90
N ARG A 105 0.16 17.10 -8.80
CA ARG A 105 -0.69 17.84 -7.82
C ARG A 105 -1.83 16.99 -7.21
N ARG A 106 -1.83 15.66 -7.36
CA ARG A 106 -2.85 14.74 -6.81
C ARG A 106 -2.36 13.95 -5.59
N HIS A 107 -1.18 14.28 -5.08
CA HIS A 107 -0.58 13.68 -3.89
C HIS A 107 -1.49 13.72 -2.67
N GLU A 108 -2.12 14.86 -2.38
CA GLU A 108 -3.06 14.92 -1.25
C GLU A 108 -4.23 13.95 -1.45
N ALA A 109 -4.69 13.74 -2.68
CA ALA A 109 -5.75 12.78 -2.95
C ALA A 109 -5.26 11.34 -2.82
N ARG A 110 -4.05 11.01 -3.27
CA ARG A 110 -3.43 9.68 -3.09
C ARG A 110 -3.14 9.40 -1.61
N TRP A 111 -2.58 10.36 -0.89
CA TRP A 111 -2.30 10.29 0.53
C TRP A 111 -3.58 10.18 1.37
N ARG A 112 -4.61 10.99 1.09
CA ARG A 112 -5.92 10.85 1.74
C ARG A 112 -6.56 9.49 1.47
N LYS A 113 -6.44 8.96 0.26
CA LYS A 113 -6.91 7.62 -0.07
C LYS A 113 -6.17 6.56 0.74
N PHE A 114 -4.83 6.64 0.80
CA PHE A 114 -4.01 5.74 1.60
C PHE A 114 -4.35 5.82 3.10
N ASN A 115 -4.49 7.01 3.67
CA ASN A 115 -4.90 7.19 5.06
C ASN A 115 -6.28 6.57 5.32
N ARG A 116 -7.25 6.82 4.43
CA ARG A 116 -8.57 6.19 4.53
C ARG A 116 -8.48 4.68 4.47
N TRP A 117 -7.65 4.11 3.59
CA TRP A 117 -7.43 2.66 3.52
C TRP A 117 -6.83 2.11 4.81
N TYR A 118 -5.83 2.80 5.36
CA TYR A 118 -5.21 2.45 6.63
C TYR A 118 -6.18 2.54 7.82
N GLU A 119 -7.07 3.53 7.86
CA GLU A 119 -8.11 3.66 8.88
C GLU A 119 -9.14 2.53 8.84
N HIS A 120 -9.43 1.98 7.66
CA HIS A 120 -10.30 0.80 7.51
C HIS A 120 -9.63 -0.51 7.91
N PHE A 121 -8.33 -0.47 8.18
CA PHE A 121 -7.58 -1.58 8.70
C PHE A 121 -7.77 -1.70 10.22
N ALA A 122 -7.63 -2.90 10.78
CA ALA A 122 -7.53 -3.08 12.22
C ALA A 122 -6.17 -2.51 12.69
N ALA A 123 -6.06 -1.18 12.74
CA ALA A 123 -4.81 -0.45 12.95
C ALA A 123 -4.09 -0.83 14.26
N SER A 124 -4.77 -1.47 15.20
CA SER A 124 -4.18 -2.00 16.43
C SER A 124 -3.18 -3.12 16.21
N ASP A 125 -3.26 -3.84 15.09
CA ASP A 125 -2.42 -5.02 14.83
C ASP A 125 -1.15 -4.66 14.04
N TYR A 126 -1.02 -3.40 13.62
CA TYR A 126 0.02 -2.92 12.73
C TYR A 126 0.64 -1.63 13.26
N ILE A 127 1.91 -1.44 12.94
CA ILE A 127 2.59 -0.16 13.10
C ILE A 127 2.66 0.53 11.74
N ARG A 128 2.61 1.86 11.79
CA ARG A 128 2.88 2.70 10.64
C ARG A 128 3.87 3.78 11.01
N ILE A 129 4.89 3.95 10.16
CA ILE A 129 5.88 5.01 10.28
C ILE A 129 5.85 5.80 8.97
N ASP A 130 5.55 7.08 9.06
CA ASP A 130 5.46 7.97 7.91
C ASP A 130 6.68 8.88 7.83
N ASP A 131 7.14 9.15 6.62
CA ASP A 131 8.11 10.20 6.37
C ASP A 131 7.88 10.83 4.98
N SER A 132 8.56 11.93 4.68
CA SER A 132 8.49 12.56 3.38
C SER A 132 9.82 13.16 2.93
N LEU A 133 10.06 13.11 1.63
CA LEU A 133 11.27 13.59 0.98
C LEU A 133 10.91 14.59 -0.10
N ARG A 134 11.50 15.79 -0.04
CA ARG A 134 11.37 16.77 -1.13
C ARG A 134 12.58 16.67 -2.06
N ASP A 135 12.34 16.23 -3.28
CA ASP A 135 13.29 16.38 -4.38
C ASP A 135 13.34 17.87 -4.77
N LYS A 136 14.50 18.49 -4.54
CA LYS A 136 14.73 19.90 -4.85
C LYS A 136 14.94 20.17 -6.34
N LYS A 137 15.32 19.16 -7.13
CA LYS A 137 15.55 19.30 -8.57
C LYS A 137 14.22 19.29 -9.32
N GLU A 138 13.36 18.33 -8.99
CA GLU A 138 12.07 18.14 -9.64
C GLU A 138 10.92 18.90 -8.94
N GLU A 139 11.20 19.54 -7.79
CA GLU A 139 10.21 20.16 -6.89
C GLU A 139 9.08 19.20 -6.44
N VAL A 140 9.35 17.89 -6.49
CA VAL A 140 8.41 16.84 -6.10
C VAL A 140 8.61 16.46 -4.63
N LEU A 141 7.52 16.36 -3.88
CA LEU A 141 7.48 15.77 -2.55
C LEU A 141 7.01 14.29 -2.68
N TYR A 142 7.71 13.40 -2.01
CA TYR A 142 7.37 11.98 -1.94
C TYR A 142 6.92 11.69 -0.52
N HIS A 143 5.72 11.14 -0.35
CA HIS A 143 5.28 10.57 0.91
C HIS A 143 5.62 9.09 0.94
N TRP A 144 6.22 8.68 2.05
CA TRP A 144 6.59 7.31 2.33
C TRP A 144 5.84 6.84 3.58
N ALA A 145 5.35 5.62 3.54
CA ALA A 145 4.80 4.95 4.71
C ALA A 145 5.37 3.54 4.79
N LEU A 146 5.95 3.22 5.93
CA LEU A 146 6.27 1.86 6.32
C LEU A 146 5.11 1.29 7.12
N ILE A 147 4.69 0.07 6.77
CA ILE A 147 3.70 -0.71 7.51
C ILE A 147 4.32 -2.07 7.84
N ALA A 148 4.14 -2.53 9.07
CA ALA A 148 4.51 -3.87 9.52
C ALA A 148 3.55 -4.34 10.63
N LYS A 149 3.47 -5.64 10.89
CA LYS A 149 2.69 -6.13 12.05
C LYS A 149 3.35 -5.73 13.36
N ASN A 150 2.52 -5.41 14.36
CA ASN A 150 2.99 -5.10 15.72
C ASN A 150 3.70 -6.28 16.40
N ASN A 151 3.41 -7.51 15.98
CA ASN A 151 4.07 -8.72 16.47
C ASN A 151 5.28 -9.16 15.64
N ASN A 152 5.75 -8.36 14.68
CA ASN A 152 6.98 -8.64 13.95
C ASN A 152 8.16 -8.59 14.95
N PRO A 153 8.95 -9.68 15.11
CA PRO A 153 10.02 -9.75 16.10
C PRO A 153 11.19 -8.80 15.80
N TYR A 154 11.29 -8.27 14.58
CA TYR A 154 12.34 -7.35 14.12
C TYR A 154 11.83 -5.91 13.97
N LEU A 155 10.70 -5.55 14.58
CA LEU A 155 10.05 -4.26 14.36
C LEU A 155 10.97 -3.06 14.65
N ARG A 156 11.85 -3.20 15.64
CA ARG A 156 12.83 -2.17 16.00
C ARG A 156 13.87 -1.98 14.89
N GLU A 157 14.43 -3.06 14.39
CA GLU A 157 15.41 -3.09 13.31
C GLU A 157 14.82 -2.54 12.01
N VAL A 158 13.58 -2.93 11.69
CA VAL A 158 12.80 -2.41 10.56
C VAL A 158 12.62 -0.90 10.67
N GLY A 159 12.21 -0.40 11.84
CA GLY A 159 12.03 1.03 12.07
C GLY A 159 13.33 1.83 11.93
N LEU A 160 14.44 1.32 12.47
CA LEU A 160 15.76 1.97 12.32
C LEU A 160 16.22 1.98 10.87
N ALA A 161 16.12 0.84 10.17
CA ALA A 161 16.50 0.75 8.75
C ALA A 161 15.70 1.73 7.87
N PHE A 162 14.42 1.93 8.17
CA PHE A 162 13.59 2.92 7.48
C PHE A 162 14.05 4.35 7.76
N LEU A 163 14.37 4.70 9.01
CA LEU A 163 14.87 6.02 9.35
C LEU A 163 16.23 6.30 8.71
N ASP A 164 17.12 5.31 8.69
CA ASP A 164 18.43 5.41 8.05
C ASP A 164 18.29 5.60 6.53
N LEU A 165 17.43 4.82 5.87
CA LEU A 165 17.09 5.01 4.45
C LEU A 165 16.59 6.44 4.18
N MET A 166 15.63 6.92 4.97
CA MET A 166 15.08 8.26 4.78
C MET A 166 16.12 9.37 5.06
N ALA A 167 17.10 9.11 5.92
CA ALA A 167 18.22 10.03 6.14
C ALA A 167 19.18 10.04 4.94
N ASP A 168 19.55 8.87 4.42
CA ASP A 168 20.44 8.72 3.26
C ASP A 168 19.85 9.39 2.01
N LEU A 169 18.55 9.19 1.76
CA LEU A 169 17.85 9.83 0.65
C LEU A 169 17.85 11.37 0.75
N ARG A 170 17.85 11.95 1.97
CA ARG A 170 17.90 13.40 2.16
C ARG A 170 19.28 13.99 1.87
N ILE A 171 20.34 13.24 2.13
CA ILE A 171 21.73 13.65 1.87
C ILE A 171 22.21 13.27 0.47
N GLY A 172 21.41 12.50 -0.28
CA GLY A 172 21.69 12.08 -1.65
C GLY A 172 22.79 11.03 -1.74
N LYS A 173 22.88 10.14 -0.75
CA LYS A 173 23.77 8.98 -0.76
C LYS A 173 23.10 7.78 -1.43
#